data_AF-A0A7W6BAK8-F1
#
_entry.id   AF-A0A7W6BAK8-F1
#
_cell.length_a   1.000
_cell.length_b   1.000
_cell.length_c   1.000
_cell.angle_alpha   90.00
_cell.angle_beta   90.00
_cell.angle_gamma   90.00
#
_symmetry.space_group_name_H-M   'P 1'
#
loop_
_entity.id
_entity.type
_entity.pdbx_description
1 polymer ?
#
loop_
_entity_poly.entity_id
_entity_poly.type
_entity_poly.pdbx_seq_one_letter_code
_entity_poly.pdbx_strand_id
1 'polypeptide(L)' 'MSSKLSAEAEEDIIAIAEQGVRMFGAGHARRYHDELFALFDLIVVNPGIAREREEIDPPVRIHPFKAL' A
#
# COMPACT_ATOMS: atom_id res chain seq x y z
N MET A 1 1.31 15.44 9.07
CA MET A 1 2.12 15.00 7.91
C MET A 1 1.16 14.46 6.86
N SER A 2 1.39 14.68 5.58
CA SER A 2 0.56 14.17 4.48
C SER A 2 1.48 13.43 3.49
N SER A 3 1.08 12.24 3.08
CA SER A 3 1.68 11.51 1.95
C SER A 3 1.00 11.92 0.65
N LYS A 4 1.69 11.64 -0.47
CA LYS A 4 1.14 11.71 -1.82
C LYS A 4 1.39 10.37 -2.49
N LEU A 5 0.42 9.93 -3.28
CA LEU A 5 0.56 8.80 -4.19
C LEU A 5 1.05 9.32 -5.55
N SER A 6 1.80 8.51 -6.28
CA SER A 6 2.00 8.75 -7.71
C SER A 6 0.74 8.33 -8.47
N ALA A 7 0.62 8.75 -9.73
CA ALA A 7 -0.49 8.36 -10.58
C ALA A 7 -0.54 6.83 -10.74
N GLU A 8 0.61 6.19 -10.92
CA GLU A 8 0.75 4.74 -11.06
C GLU A 8 0.31 4.01 -9.78
N ALA A 9 0.65 4.54 -8.60
CA ALA A 9 0.22 3.96 -7.33
C ALA A 9 -1.30 4.06 -7.12
N GLU A 10 -1.94 5.12 -7.61
CA GLU A 10 -3.40 5.24 -7.59
C GLU A 10 -4.05 4.20 -8.52
N GLU A 11 -3.50 4.01 -9.73
CA GLU A 11 -3.96 2.99 -10.67
C GLU A 11 -3.80 1.57 -10.10
N ASP A 12 -2.69 1.28 -9.41
CA ASP A 12 -2.47 -0.01 -8.73
C ASP A 12 -3.53 -0.28 -7.66
N ILE A 13 -3.87 0.72 -6.83
CA ILE A 13 -4.89 0.60 -5.79
C ILE A 13 -6.26 0.31 -6.41
N ILE A 14 -6.60 0.99 -7.51
CA ILE A 14 -7.84 0.75 -8.26
C ILE A 14 -7.86 -0.69 -8.79
N ALA A 15 -6.79 -1.11 -9.46
CA ALA A 15 -6.69 -2.46 -10.03
C ALA A 15 -6.83 -3.56 -8.97
N ILE A 16 -6.19 -3.37 -7.80
CA ILE A 16 -6.32 -4.27 -6.64
C ILE A 16 -7.76 -4.34 -6.16
N ALA A 17 -8.44 -3.20 -6.01
CA ALA A 17 -9.84 -3.14 -5.57
C ALA A 17 -10.76 -3.85 -6.58
N GLU A 18 -10.62 -3.56 -7.86
CA GLU A 18 -11.41 -4.19 -8.91
C GLU A 18 -11.22 -5.71 -8.97
N GLN A 19 -9.96 -6.17 -8.91
CA GLN A 19 -9.65 -7.58 -8.87
C GLN A 19 -10.23 -8.23 -7.60
N GLY A 20 -10.11 -7.56 -6.46
CA GLY A 20 -10.69 -8.02 -5.20
C GLY A 20 -12.21 -8.17 -5.27
N VAL A 21 -12.91 -7.24 -5.91
CA VAL A 21 -14.36 -7.32 -6.13
C VAL A 21 -14.69 -8.53 -7.01
N ARG A 22 -13.97 -8.70 -8.13
CA ARG A 22 -14.21 -9.82 -9.08
C ARG A 22 -13.94 -11.19 -8.45
N MET A 23 -12.92 -11.31 -7.61
CA MET A 23 -12.48 -12.60 -7.07
C MET A 23 -13.13 -12.95 -5.72
N PHE A 24 -13.35 -11.97 -4.86
CA PHE A 24 -13.71 -12.20 -3.45
C PHE A 24 -14.96 -11.42 -2.99
N GLY A 25 -15.55 -10.62 -3.89
CA GLY A 25 -16.71 -9.78 -3.61
C GLY A 25 -16.35 -8.45 -2.92
N ALA A 26 -17.30 -7.51 -2.98
CA ALA A 26 -17.08 -6.13 -2.56
C ALA A 26 -16.73 -5.96 -1.07
N GLY A 27 -17.25 -6.83 -0.19
CA GLY A 27 -16.91 -6.79 1.24
C GLY A 27 -15.42 -7.07 1.51
N HIS A 28 -14.85 -8.07 0.82
CA HIS A 28 -13.43 -8.38 0.93
C HIS A 28 -12.56 -7.29 0.33
N ALA A 29 -12.93 -6.79 -0.85
CA ALA A 29 -12.19 -5.70 -1.50
C ALA A 29 -12.12 -4.44 -0.61
N ARG A 30 -13.25 -4.05 0.00
CA ARG A 30 -13.32 -2.91 0.91
C ARG A 30 -12.44 -3.12 2.14
N ARG A 31 -12.53 -4.28 2.79
CA ARG A 31 -11.70 -4.60 3.97
C ARG A 31 -10.21 -4.59 3.63
N TYR A 32 -9.82 -5.11 2.46
CA TYR A 32 -8.43 -5.08 2.01
C TYR A 32 -7.94 -3.65 1.76
N HIS A 33 -8.77 -2.83 1.11
CA HIS A 33 -8.49 -1.41 0.88
C HIS A 33 -8.34 -0.64 2.20
N ASP A 34 -9.28 -0.79 3.14
CA ASP A 34 -9.24 -0.08 4.43
C ASP A 34 -7.98 -0.44 5.24
N GLU A 35 -7.59 -1.73 5.24
CA GLU A 35 -6.37 -2.18 5.91
C GLU A 35 -5.09 -1.68 5.21
N LEU A 36 -5.08 -1.57 3.88
CA LEU A 36 -3.95 -0.99 3.13
C LEU A 36 -3.77 0.50 3.46
N PHE A 37 -4.86 1.26 3.53
CA PHE A 37 -4.79 2.69 3.87
C PHE A 37 -4.41 2.92 5.34
N ALA A 38 -4.87 2.07 6.26
CA ALA A 38 -4.40 2.10 7.65
C ALA A 38 -2.87 1.89 7.75
N LEU A 39 -2.28 1.08 6.86
CA LEU A 39 -0.82 0.93 6.78
C LEU A 39 -0.15 2.20 6.24
N PHE A 40 -0.74 2.90 5.27
CA PHE A 40 -0.21 4.19 4.82
C PHE A 40 -0.21 5.23 5.94
N ASP A 41 -1.27 5.28 6.74
CA ASP A 41 -1.32 6.15 7.92
C ASP A 41 -0.19 5.81 8.92
N LEU A 42 0.09 4.53 9.14
CA LEU A 42 1.22 4.08 9.97
C LEU A 42 2.57 4.57 9.43
N ILE A 43 2.79 4.49 8.11
CA ILE A 43 4.03 4.94 7.46
C ILE A 43 4.15 6.46 7.56
N VAL A 44 3.05 7.21 7.42
CA VAL A 44 3.04 8.67 7.55
C VAL A 44 3.44 9.11 8.96
N VAL A 45 2.98 8.40 10.00
CA VAL A 45 3.35 8.72 11.39
C VAL A 45 4.73 8.18 11.79
N ASN A 46 5.22 7.12 11.14
CA ASN A 46 6.54 6.56 11.38
C ASN A 46 7.29 6.25 10.07
N PRO A 47 7.83 7.28 9.38
CA PRO A 47 8.49 7.10 8.07
C PRO A 47 9.72 6.17 8.08
N GLY A 48 10.32 5.97 9.26
CA GLY A 48 11.50 5.12 9.45
C GLY A 48 11.18 3.67 9.84
N ILE A 49 9.91 3.27 9.89
CA ILE A 49 9.49 1.94 10.36
C ILE A 49 10.06 0.79 9.50
N ALA A 50 10.28 1.03 8.21
CA ALA A 50 10.89 0.08 7.30
C ALA A 50 12.37 0.39 7.06
N ARG A 51 13.20 -0.67 7.01
CA ARG A 51 14.62 -0.57 6.64
C ARG A 51 14.75 -0.02 5.21
N GLU A 52 15.67 0.93 5.03
CA GLU A 52 16.05 1.39 3.70
C GLU A 52 16.77 0.29 2.93
N ARG A 53 16.39 0.11 1.67
CA ARG A 53 16.86 -0.92 0.75
C ARG A 53 17.83 -0.26 -0.22
N GLU A 54 19.11 -0.23 0.17
CA GLU A 54 20.20 0.33 -0.64
C GLU A 54 20.51 -0.52 -1.88
N GLU A 55 19.94 -1.73 -1.98
CA GLU A 55 20.02 -2.54 -3.19
C GLU A 55 19.18 -2.00 -4.38
N ILE A 56 18.34 -0.97 -4.15
CA ILE A 56 17.56 -0.25 -5.18
C ILE A 56 18.11 1.17 -5.30
N ASP A 57 18.26 1.69 -6.52
CA ASP A 57 18.76 3.05 -6.78
C ASP A 57 17.67 3.92 -7.45
N PRO A 58 17.25 5.05 -6.83
CA PRO A 58 17.66 5.53 -5.51
C PRO A 58 17.14 4.63 -4.37
N PRO A 59 17.76 4.66 -3.17
CA PRO A 59 17.31 3.86 -2.03
C PRO A 59 15.85 4.11 -1.67
N VAL A 60 15.11 3.02 -1.47
CA VAL A 60 13.69 3.06 -1.09
C VAL A 60 13.41 2.30 0.20
N ARG A 61 12.29 2.59 0.84
CA ARG A 61 11.78 1.81 1.99
C ARG A 61 10.61 0.95 1.52
N ILE A 62 10.66 -0.34 1.84
CA ILE A 62 9.60 -1.30 1.49
C ILE A 62 8.99 -1.84 2.78
N HIS A 63 7.71 -1.59 2.99
CA HIS A 63 6.95 -2.18 4.08
C HIS A 63 5.99 -3.25 3.52
N PRO A 64 6.10 -4.52 3.95
CA PRO A 64 5.20 -5.56 3.47
C PRO A 64 3.75 -5.31 3.94
N PHE A 65 2.78 -5.65 3.09
CA PHE A 65 1.36 -5.68 3.45
C PHE A 65 0.79 -7.04 3.08
N LYS A 66 0.48 -7.86 4.08
CA LYS A 66 -0.04 -9.23 3.88
C LYS A 66 0.79 -10.08 2.90
N ALA A 67 2.09 -9.81 2.83
CA ALA A 67 3.04 -10.70 2.17
C ALA A 67 3.34 -11.84 3.15
N LEU A 68 3.15 -13.08 2.69
CA LEU A 68 3.57 -14.30 3.39
C LEU A 68 5.09 -14.43 3.35
#